data_AF-A0A4Q2UMW9-F1
#
_entry.id   AF-A0A4Q2UMW9-F1
#
_cell.length_a   1.000
_cell.length_b   1.000
_cell.length_c   1.000
_cell.angle_alpha   90.00
_cell.angle_beta   90.00
_cell.angle_gamma   90.00
#
_symmetry.space_group_name_H-M   'P 1'
#
loop_
_entity.id
_entity.type
_entity.pdbx_description
1 polymer ?
#
loop_
_entity_poly.entity_id
_entity_poly.type
_entity_poly.pdbx_seq_one_letter_code
_entity_poly.pdbx_strand_id
1 'polypeptide(L)'
;MIQKTILTLVGTIGLGTSLLAQTATPNAAAVDTLTKEVAIAVFEKIDQPKAQDIYNQLLECGDGCDPQMIIRTVGSWDQVGAKLEELSVLKNTQRFQALPPAEANAAIRKQLLQFYVKHKAEKPYSVPLTPAVQLQILAKIDGLLPPGQPDPAQPATDQPATAEQPAVDAETGLSDEGNIDPVALQMSRLERAVKEEQEKSMWMIIASGVIGLIVGAGAVYWLAYRALKSEVDRLTAENSRLAAQLDQAQRSKPTNTPRPPQNQPDYKTKAEAYDTIRAELGTDPLAAIRQLKQSASQPASPAAPAPPANPVVEASVRPEPAPVPMSQSQGTPPPVRNEVLYFPPPSPNGLFDSGQQMPALSPESAYRFSISAEKPDVATFSFEAEPGRVTRLLTYRNYMIEPACDSENSYSSQHTRIVNRRDGEAVRENGGWRVVTKALIRYE
;
A
#
# COMPACT_ATOMS: atom_id res chain seq x y z
N MET A 1 -26.34 -73.94 5.75
CA MET A 1 -27.45 -73.12 6.29
C MET A 1 -27.01 -72.59 7.65
N ILE A 2 -26.93 -71.32 8.02
CA ILE A 2 -27.11 -70.00 7.39
C ILE A 2 -26.12 -69.08 8.14
N GLN A 3 -25.45 -68.22 7.37
CA GLN A 3 -24.55 -67.09 7.68
C GLN A 3 -24.21 -66.70 9.14
N LYS A 4 -22.90 -66.70 9.42
CA LYS A 4 -22.24 -65.89 10.46
C LYS A 4 -22.30 -64.42 10.06
N THR A 5 -22.97 -63.60 10.87
CA THR A 5 -22.93 -62.13 10.77
C THR A 5 -21.75 -61.64 11.60
N ILE A 6 -20.69 -61.19 10.93
CA ILE A 6 -19.56 -60.49 11.54
C ILE A 6 -19.96 -59.01 11.58
N LEU A 7 -20.25 -58.50 12.78
CA LEU A 7 -20.52 -57.10 13.04
C LEU A 7 -19.17 -56.38 13.19
N THR A 8 -18.72 -55.70 12.15
CA THR A 8 -17.52 -54.86 12.18
C THR A 8 -17.88 -53.50 12.78
N LEU A 9 -17.52 -53.31 14.06
CA LEU A 9 -17.65 -52.04 14.77
C LEU A 9 -16.52 -51.10 14.33
N VAL A 10 -16.78 -50.25 13.34
CA VAL A 10 -15.90 -49.13 12.99
C VAL A 10 -16.16 -48.00 13.98
N GLY A 11 -15.39 -47.96 15.06
CA GLY A 11 -15.35 -46.83 15.98
C GLY A 11 -14.61 -45.66 15.33
N THR A 12 -15.35 -44.77 14.67
CA THR A 12 -14.86 -43.47 14.24
C THR A 12 -14.73 -42.58 15.48
N ILE A 13 -13.51 -42.41 15.99
CA ILE A 13 -13.19 -41.34 16.94
C ILE A 13 -13.11 -40.05 16.13
N GLY A 14 -14.25 -39.38 15.97
CA GLY A 14 -14.31 -38.00 15.55
C GLY A 14 -13.76 -37.12 16.67
N LEU A 15 -12.49 -36.75 16.59
CA LEU A 15 -11.93 -35.62 17.33
C LEU A 15 -12.57 -34.34 16.78
N GLY A 16 -13.79 -34.06 17.23
CA GLY A 16 -14.42 -32.74 17.10
C GLY A 16 -13.61 -31.76 17.93
N THR A 17 -12.69 -31.06 17.28
CA THR A 17 -12.14 -29.82 17.80
C THR A 17 -13.27 -28.80 17.79
N SER A 18 -13.96 -28.69 18.93
CA SER A 18 -14.85 -27.56 19.21
C SER A 18 -13.99 -26.31 19.27
N LEU A 19 -13.75 -25.69 18.11
CA LEU A 19 -13.31 -24.31 18.01
C LEU A 19 -14.29 -23.48 18.83
N LEU A 20 -13.76 -22.77 19.83
CA LEU A 20 -14.49 -21.83 20.66
C LEU A 20 -15.24 -20.85 19.74
N ALA A 21 -16.56 -21.04 19.63
CA ALA A 21 -17.45 -20.07 19.05
C ALA A 21 -17.40 -18.81 19.92
N GLN A 22 -16.60 -17.83 19.52
CA GLN A 22 -16.78 -16.46 20.00
C GLN A 22 -18.22 -16.11 19.64
N THR A 23 -19.05 -15.83 20.64
CA THR A 23 -20.43 -15.37 20.40
C THR A 23 -20.32 -14.07 19.62
N ALA A 24 -20.51 -14.15 18.30
CA ALA A 24 -20.51 -12.98 17.45
C ALA A 24 -21.55 -12.00 17.99
N THR A 25 -21.18 -10.72 18.10
CA THR A 25 -22.15 -9.68 18.44
C THR A 25 -23.26 -9.67 17.38
N PRO A 26 -24.50 -9.28 17.71
CA PRO A 26 -25.58 -9.21 16.72
C PRO A 26 -25.20 -8.34 15.50
N ASN A 27 -24.39 -7.29 15.73
CA ASN A 27 -23.83 -6.46 14.67
C ASN A 27 -22.85 -7.22 13.78
N ALA A 28 -21.97 -8.05 14.35
CA ALA A 28 -21.06 -8.90 13.58
C ALA A 28 -21.83 -9.93 12.76
N ALA A 29 -22.81 -10.61 13.36
CA ALA A 29 -23.68 -11.55 12.67
C ALA A 29 -24.44 -10.91 11.50
N ALA A 30 -24.93 -9.67 11.66
CA ALA A 30 -25.60 -8.95 10.58
C ALA A 30 -24.66 -8.59 9.41
N VAL A 31 -23.42 -8.20 9.70
CA VAL A 31 -22.41 -7.89 8.66
C VAL A 31 -21.94 -9.16 7.95
N ASP A 32 -21.77 -10.26 8.68
CA ASP A 32 -21.41 -11.55 8.09
C ASP A 32 -22.55 -12.08 7.21
N THR A 33 -23.80 -11.97 7.66
CA THR A 33 -24.99 -12.27 6.84
C THR A 33 -25.06 -11.38 5.60
N LEU A 34 -24.85 -10.06 5.71
CA LEU A 34 -24.76 -9.17 4.55
C LEU A 34 -23.71 -9.68 3.55
N THR A 35 -22.49 -9.94 4.04
CA THR A 35 -21.36 -10.34 3.18
C THR A 35 -21.61 -11.69 2.51
N LYS A 36 -22.21 -12.64 3.24
CA LYS A 36 -22.60 -13.96 2.76
C LYS A 36 -23.62 -13.86 1.63
N GLU A 37 -24.71 -13.11 1.83
CA GLU A 37 -25.78 -13.04 0.83
C GLU A 37 -25.34 -12.32 -0.46
N VAL A 38 -24.52 -11.28 -0.33
CA VAL A 38 -23.89 -10.64 -1.49
C VAL A 38 -22.97 -11.63 -2.21
N ALA A 39 -22.18 -12.42 -1.48
CA ALA A 39 -21.33 -13.45 -2.06
C ALA A 39 -22.16 -14.53 -2.79
N ILE A 40 -23.24 -15.05 -2.17
CA ILE A 40 -24.14 -16.02 -2.78
C ILE A 40 -24.66 -15.49 -4.12
N ALA A 41 -25.21 -14.27 -4.14
CA ALA A 41 -25.75 -13.67 -5.35
C ALA A 41 -24.69 -13.57 -6.46
N VAL A 42 -23.47 -13.16 -6.11
CA VAL A 42 -22.36 -12.98 -7.06
C VAL A 42 -21.86 -14.33 -7.59
N PHE A 43 -21.61 -15.32 -6.72
CA PHE A 43 -21.04 -16.60 -7.13
C PHE A 43 -22.04 -17.49 -7.87
N GLU A 44 -23.35 -17.36 -7.61
CA GLU A 44 -24.39 -18.10 -8.34
C GLU A 44 -24.27 -17.90 -9.85
N LYS A 45 -23.93 -16.68 -10.30
CA LYS A 45 -23.90 -16.31 -11.72
C LYS A 45 -22.55 -16.54 -12.39
N ILE A 46 -21.54 -17.04 -11.67
CA ILE A 46 -20.22 -17.31 -12.23
C ILE A 46 -20.16 -18.76 -12.69
N ASP A 47 -20.05 -18.96 -14.01
CA ASP A 47 -19.92 -20.28 -14.64
C ASP A 47 -18.47 -20.80 -14.54
N GLN A 48 -18.04 -21.08 -13.31
CA GLN A 48 -16.75 -21.73 -13.01
C GLN A 48 -16.94 -22.79 -11.93
N PRO A 49 -16.36 -24.00 -12.09
CA PRO A 49 -16.54 -25.10 -11.14
C PRO A 49 -16.23 -24.70 -9.68
N LYS A 50 -15.14 -23.95 -9.47
CA LYS A 50 -14.75 -23.47 -8.14
C LYS A 50 -15.67 -22.39 -7.56
N ALA A 51 -16.26 -21.56 -8.41
CA ALA A 51 -17.25 -20.58 -7.98
C ALA A 51 -18.53 -21.28 -7.51
N GLN A 52 -18.91 -22.38 -8.17
CA GLN A 52 -20.04 -23.22 -7.77
C GLN A 52 -19.76 -23.99 -6.47
N ASP A 53 -18.52 -24.46 -6.26
CA ASP A 53 -18.11 -25.06 -4.98
C ASP A 53 -18.22 -24.06 -3.82
N ILE A 54 -17.79 -22.81 -4.03
CA ILE A 54 -17.95 -21.71 -3.07
C ILE A 54 -19.44 -21.44 -2.81
N TYR A 55 -20.24 -21.32 -3.88
CA TYR A 55 -21.67 -21.08 -3.78
C TYR A 55 -22.37 -22.15 -2.92
N ASN A 56 -22.08 -23.43 -3.19
CA ASN A 56 -22.64 -24.54 -2.43
C ASN A 56 -22.22 -24.49 -0.95
N GLN A 57 -20.94 -24.23 -0.67
CA GLN A 57 -20.46 -24.08 0.72
C GLN A 57 -21.10 -22.88 1.43
N LEU A 58 -21.35 -21.77 0.74
CA LEU A 58 -22.05 -20.61 1.30
C LEU A 58 -23.52 -20.90 1.61
N LEU A 59 -24.19 -21.74 0.81
CA LEU A 59 -25.57 -22.17 1.06
C LEU A 59 -25.67 -23.13 2.26
N GLU A 60 -24.71 -24.03 2.41
CA GLU A 60 -24.66 -24.98 3.54
C GLU A 60 -24.30 -24.30 4.86
N CYS A 61 -23.65 -23.15 4.77
CA CYS A 61 -23.25 -22.34 5.90
C CYS A 61 -24.45 -21.61 6.53
N GLY A 62 -24.61 -21.70 7.85
CA GLY A 62 -25.66 -20.96 8.59
C GLY A 62 -25.50 -19.44 8.54
N ASP A 63 -26.42 -18.70 9.16
CA ASP A 63 -26.28 -17.25 9.32
C ASP A 63 -25.13 -16.90 10.28
N GLY A 64 -24.42 -15.80 10.01
CA GLY A 64 -23.26 -15.39 10.82
C GLY A 64 -21.96 -16.16 10.54
N CYS A 65 -21.89 -16.91 9.45
CA CYS A 65 -20.66 -17.57 9.07
C CYS A 65 -19.76 -16.69 8.21
N ASP A 66 -18.46 -16.96 8.24
CA ASP A 66 -17.47 -16.14 7.55
C ASP A 66 -17.31 -16.56 6.07
N PRO A 67 -17.90 -15.84 5.11
CA PRO A 67 -17.77 -16.18 3.69
C PRO A 67 -16.31 -16.10 3.23
N GLN A 68 -15.45 -15.28 3.85
CA GLN A 68 -14.05 -15.20 3.47
C GLN A 68 -13.28 -16.47 3.81
N MET A 69 -13.62 -17.13 4.91
CA MET A 69 -13.00 -18.41 5.30
C MET A 69 -13.38 -19.52 4.31
N ILE A 70 -14.67 -19.57 3.93
CA ILE A 70 -15.15 -20.49 2.89
C ILE A 70 -14.41 -20.24 1.59
N ILE A 71 -14.38 -19.00 1.12
CA ILE A 71 -13.77 -18.63 -0.16
C ILE A 71 -12.25 -18.87 -0.17
N ARG A 72 -11.56 -18.68 0.97
CA ARG A 72 -10.13 -19.00 1.12
C ARG A 72 -9.83 -20.49 0.95
N THR A 73 -10.76 -21.36 1.36
CA THR A 73 -10.55 -22.82 1.40
C THR A 73 -10.63 -23.46 0.00
N VAL A 74 -11.41 -22.87 -0.93
CA VAL A 74 -11.68 -23.47 -2.26
C VAL A 74 -10.58 -23.20 -3.33
N GLY A 75 -9.58 -22.36 -3.02
CA GLY A 75 -8.30 -22.35 -3.73
C GLY A 75 -8.29 -22.07 -5.25
N SER A 76 -8.41 -20.81 -5.67
CA SER A 76 -7.63 -20.14 -6.75
C SER A 76 -8.20 -18.76 -7.00
N TRP A 77 -7.33 -17.74 -7.05
CA TRP A 77 -7.67 -16.36 -6.67
C TRP A 77 -7.75 -15.35 -7.82
N ASP A 78 -7.44 -15.71 -9.06
CA ASP A 78 -7.15 -14.64 -10.05
C ASP A 78 -8.39 -13.86 -10.53
N GLN A 79 -9.59 -14.44 -10.46
CA GLN A 79 -10.86 -13.71 -10.72
C GLN A 79 -11.73 -13.57 -9.48
N VAL A 80 -11.70 -14.57 -8.60
CA VAL A 80 -12.44 -14.58 -7.33
C VAL A 80 -11.82 -13.64 -6.31
N GLY A 81 -10.49 -13.45 -6.32
CA GLY A 81 -9.75 -12.65 -5.35
C GLY A 81 -10.00 -11.14 -5.46
N ALA A 82 -10.08 -10.60 -6.67
CA ALA A 82 -10.47 -9.19 -6.88
C ALA A 82 -11.90 -8.94 -6.37
N LYS A 83 -12.82 -9.89 -6.63
CA LYS A 83 -14.19 -9.83 -6.14
C LYS A 83 -14.28 -10.01 -4.61
N LEU A 84 -13.34 -10.75 -4.03
CA LEU A 84 -13.22 -10.94 -2.59
C LEU A 84 -12.68 -9.70 -1.86
N GLU A 85 -11.73 -8.99 -2.46
CA GLU A 85 -11.20 -7.72 -1.93
C GLU A 85 -12.34 -6.70 -1.82
N GLU A 86 -13.21 -6.64 -2.84
CA GLU A 86 -14.40 -5.77 -2.85
C GLU A 86 -15.42 -6.20 -1.78
N LEU A 87 -15.66 -7.50 -1.59
CA LEU A 87 -16.51 -8.01 -0.50
C LEU A 87 -15.90 -7.78 0.89
N SER A 88 -14.57 -7.74 1.01
CA SER A 88 -13.90 -7.44 2.28
C SER A 88 -14.17 -6.02 2.78
N VAL A 89 -14.47 -5.09 1.86
CA VAL A 89 -14.88 -3.73 2.19
C VAL A 89 -16.23 -3.73 2.90
N LEU A 90 -17.15 -4.63 2.54
CA LEU A 90 -18.45 -4.80 3.23
C LEU A 90 -18.24 -5.33 4.66
N LYS A 91 -17.30 -6.25 4.84
CA LYS A 91 -17.04 -6.94 6.12
C LYS A 91 -16.21 -6.13 7.14
N ASN A 92 -16.04 -4.81 6.99
CA ASN A 92 -15.30 -4.05 8.00
C ASN A 92 -16.11 -3.90 9.32
N THR A 93 -16.22 -4.99 10.07
CA THR A 93 -17.02 -5.17 11.28
C THR A 93 -16.57 -4.26 12.42
N GLN A 94 -15.29 -3.86 12.46
CA GLN A 94 -14.75 -2.98 13.50
C GLN A 94 -15.53 -1.67 13.63
N ARG A 95 -16.05 -1.13 12.51
CA ARG A 95 -16.82 0.12 12.53
C ARG A 95 -18.22 -0.04 13.13
N PHE A 96 -18.76 -1.26 13.14
CA PHE A 96 -20.13 -1.54 13.59
C PHE A 96 -20.19 -2.07 15.01
N GLN A 97 -19.08 -2.61 15.55
CA GLN A 97 -19.03 -3.16 16.90
C GLN A 97 -19.34 -2.13 17.99
N ALA A 98 -19.01 -0.86 17.76
CA ALA A 98 -19.25 0.22 18.71
C ALA A 98 -20.62 0.92 18.56
N LEU A 99 -21.41 0.56 17.52
CA LEU A 99 -22.67 1.22 17.23
C LEU A 99 -23.86 0.54 17.92
N PRO A 100 -24.86 1.31 18.40
CA PRO A 100 -26.16 0.78 18.79
C PRO A 100 -26.81 -0.02 17.64
N PRO A 101 -27.62 -1.06 17.91
CA PRO A 101 -28.19 -1.93 16.88
C PRO A 101 -28.94 -1.20 15.75
N ALA A 102 -29.71 -0.15 16.08
CA ALA A 102 -30.43 0.65 15.09
C ALA A 102 -29.49 1.48 14.20
N GLU A 103 -28.45 2.07 14.78
CA GLU A 103 -27.42 2.81 14.03
C GLU A 103 -26.56 1.87 13.18
N ALA A 104 -26.25 0.68 13.70
CA ALA A 104 -25.56 -0.37 12.96
C ALA A 104 -26.39 -0.79 11.74
N ASN A 105 -27.70 -1.04 11.90
CA ASN A 105 -28.59 -1.34 10.78
C ASN A 105 -28.55 -0.23 9.71
N ALA A 106 -28.72 1.04 10.12
CA ALA A 106 -28.68 2.17 9.19
C ALA A 106 -27.33 2.30 8.46
N ALA A 107 -26.22 2.08 9.17
CA ALA A 107 -24.88 2.15 8.61
C ALA A 107 -24.60 0.97 7.64
N ILE A 108 -25.07 -0.24 7.96
CA ILE A 108 -24.99 -1.42 7.09
C ILE A 108 -25.78 -1.20 5.80
N ARG A 109 -27.01 -0.65 5.88
CA ARG A 109 -27.83 -0.26 4.72
C ARG A 109 -27.09 0.73 3.81
N LYS A 110 -26.50 1.76 4.41
CA LYS A 110 -25.71 2.77 3.69
C LYS A 110 -24.51 2.13 2.97
N GLN A 111 -23.82 1.20 3.63
CA GLN A 111 -22.67 0.53 3.06
C GLN A 111 -23.05 -0.39 1.89
N LEU A 112 -24.14 -1.16 1.99
CA LEU A 112 -24.68 -1.97 0.89
C LEU A 112 -25.03 -1.09 -0.32
N LEU A 113 -25.69 0.06 -0.07
CA LEU A 113 -26.02 1.02 -1.13
C LEU A 113 -24.78 1.62 -1.79
N GLN A 114 -23.80 2.05 -1.01
CA GLN A 114 -22.55 2.58 -1.54
C GLN A 114 -21.81 1.54 -2.38
N PHE A 115 -21.78 0.29 -1.92
CA PHE A 115 -21.22 -0.83 -2.66
C PHE A 115 -21.97 -1.03 -3.98
N TYR A 116 -23.30 -1.07 -3.96
CA TYR A 116 -24.09 -1.21 -5.18
C TYR A 116 -23.86 -0.04 -6.14
N VAL A 117 -23.93 1.21 -5.69
CA VAL A 117 -23.73 2.39 -6.55
C VAL A 117 -22.35 2.38 -7.19
N LYS A 118 -21.32 1.96 -6.45
CA LYS A 118 -19.95 1.85 -6.96
C LYS A 118 -19.84 0.76 -8.03
N HIS A 119 -20.49 -0.38 -7.83
CA HIS A 119 -20.31 -1.57 -8.65
C HIS A 119 -21.44 -1.84 -9.66
N LYS A 120 -22.48 -1.00 -9.73
CA LYS A 120 -23.63 -1.16 -10.66
C LYS A 120 -23.25 -1.07 -12.14
N ALA A 121 -22.10 -0.50 -12.48
CA ALA A 121 -21.60 -0.45 -13.85
C ALA A 121 -20.87 -1.74 -14.24
N GLU A 122 -20.50 -2.57 -13.26
CA GLU A 122 -19.80 -3.81 -13.48
C GLU A 122 -20.79 -4.95 -13.72
N LYS A 123 -20.65 -5.63 -14.86
CA LYS A 123 -21.41 -6.87 -15.17
C LYS A 123 -21.47 -7.89 -14.01
N PRO A 124 -20.38 -8.19 -13.28
CA PRO A 124 -20.39 -9.17 -12.18
C PRO A 124 -21.22 -8.77 -10.95
N TYR A 125 -21.70 -7.53 -10.85
CA TYR A 125 -22.50 -7.07 -9.70
C TYR A 125 -23.88 -6.56 -10.11
N SER A 126 -23.98 -5.89 -11.26
CA SER A 126 -25.24 -5.37 -11.81
C SER A 126 -26.28 -6.43 -12.12
N VAL A 127 -25.85 -7.59 -12.62
CA VAL A 127 -26.74 -8.72 -12.95
C VAL A 127 -27.18 -9.49 -11.69
N PRO A 128 -26.27 -9.85 -10.75
CA PRO A 128 -26.67 -10.61 -9.57
C PRO A 128 -27.33 -9.78 -8.45
N LEU A 129 -26.93 -8.53 -8.22
CA LEU A 129 -27.52 -7.68 -7.17
C LEU A 129 -28.73 -6.88 -7.69
N THR A 130 -29.74 -7.59 -8.17
CA THR A 130 -31.00 -6.98 -8.55
C THR A 130 -31.69 -6.30 -7.35
N PRO A 131 -32.60 -5.34 -7.56
CA PRO A 131 -33.34 -4.73 -6.46
C PRO A 131 -34.06 -5.75 -5.56
N ALA A 132 -34.57 -6.84 -6.14
CA ALA A 132 -35.20 -7.92 -5.40
C ALA A 132 -34.22 -8.68 -4.48
N VAL A 133 -32.98 -8.91 -4.93
CA VAL A 133 -31.94 -9.54 -4.11
C VAL A 133 -31.50 -8.60 -2.98
N GLN A 134 -31.32 -7.31 -3.28
CA GLN A 134 -30.99 -6.31 -2.26
C GLN A 134 -32.06 -6.26 -1.16
N LEU A 135 -33.33 -6.37 -1.54
CA LEU A 135 -34.46 -6.44 -0.62
C LEU A 135 -34.41 -7.65 0.32
N GLN A 136 -34.11 -8.83 -0.23
CA GLN A 136 -33.96 -10.05 0.57
C GLN A 136 -32.82 -9.93 1.58
N ILE A 137 -31.70 -9.33 1.16
CA ILE A 137 -30.55 -9.06 2.03
C ILE A 137 -30.96 -8.13 3.18
N LEU A 138 -31.66 -7.04 2.87
CA LEU A 138 -32.12 -6.08 3.87
C LEU A 138 -33.13 -6.68 4.85
N ALA A 139 -34.06 -7.51 4.37
CA ALA A 139 -35.02 -8.20 5.22
C ALA A 139 -34.33 -9.16 6.22
N LYS A 140 -33.27 -9.85 5.79
CA LYS A 140 -32.45 -10.69 6.67
C LYS A 140 -31.71 -9.87 7.73
N ILE A 141 -31.16 -8.72 7.33
CA ILE A 141 -30.50 -7.79 8.27
C ILE A 141 -31.51 -7.25 9.29
N ASP A 142 -32.73 -6.92 8.89
CA ASP A 142 -33.78 -6.43 9.79
C ASP A 142 -34.23 -7.49 10.81
N GLY A 143 -34.17 -8.77 10.43
CA GLY A 143 -34.38 -9.88 11.37
C GLY A 143 -33.29 -10.01 12.44
N LEU A 144 -32.07 -9.57 12.14
CA LEU A 144 -30.91 -9.62 13.05
C LEU A 144 -30.72 -8.33 13.86
N LEU A 145 -31.02 -7.19 13.24
CA LEU A 145 -30.93 -5.85 13.82
C LEU A 145 -32.22 -5.11 13.48
N PRO A 146 -33.24 -5.10 14.36
CA PRO A 146 -34.48 -4.40 14.05
C PRO A 146 -34.20 -2.90 13.82
N PRO A 147 -34.79 -2.28 12.78
CA PRO A 147 -34.68 -0.85 12.58
C PRO A 147 -35.27 -0.14 13.80
N GLY A 148 -34.59 0.91 14.28
CA GLY A 148 -35.10 1.70 15.40
C GLY A 148 -36.51 2.19 15.07
N GLN A 149 -37.48 1.87 15.92
CA GLN A 149 -38.79 2.52 15.82
C GLN A 149 -38.56 4.03 16.02
N PRO A 150 -39.16 4.89 15.19
CA PRO A 150 -39.10 6.33 15.43
C PRO A 150 -39.68 6.58 16.82
N ASP A 151 -38.83 7.08 17.71
CA ASP A 151 -39.16 7.37 19.08
C ASP A 151 -40.29 8.42 19.09
N PRO A 152 -41.51 8.12 19.59
CA PRO A 152 -42.63 9.05 19.53
C PRO A 152 -42.49 10.26 20.48
N ALA A 153 -41.30 10.52 21.03
CA ALA A 153 -41.07 11.46 22.12
C ALA A 153 -40.05 12.58 21.81
N GLN A 154 -39.86 12.99 20.55
CA GLN A 154 -39.20 14.27 20.26
C GLN A 154 -40.20 15.33 19.80
N PRO A 155 -40.46 16.39 20.60
CA PRO A 155 -41.25 17.52 20.16
C PRO A 155 -40.51 18.26 19.05
N ALA A 156 -41.18 18.42 17.91
CA ALA A 156 -40.74 19.23 16.79
C ALA A 156 -40.38 20.64 17.28
N THR A 157 -39.12 21.00 17.15
CA THR A 157 -38.69 22.39 17.35
C THR A 157 -38.99 23.15 16.06
N ASP A 158 -39.77 24.21 16.20
CA ASP A 158 -40.31 25.06 15.14
C ASP A 158 -39.27 25.45 14.07
N GLN A 159 -39.55 25.08 12.82
CA GLN A 159 -39.05 25.76 11.64
C GLN A 159 -40.24 26.12 10.74
N PRO A 160 -40.42 27.42 10.39
CA PRO A 160 -41.60 27.85 9.66
C PRO A 160 -41.53 27.38 8.21
N ALA A 161 -42.59 26.72 7.78
CA ALA A 161 -42.87 26.34 6.42
C ALA A 161 -42.85 27.57 5.50
N THR A 162 -41.98 27.56 4.49
CA THR A 162 -42.22 28.33 3.25
C THR A 162 -42.44 27.31 2.16
N ALA A 163 -43.72 27.13 1.83
CA ALA A 163 -44.17 26.34 0.71
C ALA A 163 -44.12 27.19 -0.55
N GLU A 164 -43.40 26.72 -1.57
CA GLU A 164 -43.65 27.03 -2.97
C GLU A 164 -43.22 25.80 -3.79
N GLN A 165 -44.17 24.91 -4.04
CA GLN A 165 -44.11 23.98 -5.16
C GLN A 165 -44.80 24.65 -6.35
N PRO A 166 -44.17 24.71 -7.54
CA PRO A 166 -44.94 24.84 -8.77
C PRO A 166 -45.54 23.48 -9.11
N ALA A 167 -46.86 23.44 -9.21
CA ALA A 167 -47.59 22.39 -9.91
C ALA A 167 -47.11 22.37 -11.37
N VAL A 168 -46.78 21.18 -11.88
CA VAL A 168 -46.67 20.95 -13.32
C VAL A 168 -47.62 19.83 -13.65
N ASP A 169 -48.55 20.18 -14.53
CA ASP A 169 -49.72 19.42 -14.92
C ASP A 169 -49.37 18.09 -15.58
N ALA A 170 -50.28 17.14 -15.37
CA ALA A 170 -50.34 15.88 -16.08
C ALA A 170 -50.88 16.10 -17.50
N GLU A 171 -50.15 15.61 -18.51
CA GLU A 171 -50.71 15.27 -19.81
C GLU A 171 -50.34 13.81 -20.14
N THR A 172 -51.33 12.94 -19.89
CA THR A 172 -51.71 11.72 -20.62
C THR A 172 -50.66 10.96 -21.44
N GLY A 173 -50.44 9.70 -21.06
CA GLY A 173 -49.98 8.67 -21.99
C GLY A 173 -49.57 7.34 -21.35
N LEU A 174 -50.51 6.39 -21.30
CA LEU A 174 -50.35 4.96 -21.01
C LEU A 174 -50.20 4.54 -19.53
N SER A 175 -51.37 4.24 -18.99
CA SER A 175 -51.69 3.30 -17.91
C SER A 175 -50.88 2.00 -17.90
N ASP A 176 -50.19 1.77 -16.78
CA ASP A 176 -50.18 0.50 -16.04
C ASP A 176 -50.09 0.83 -14.53
N GLU A 177 -51.26 1.01 -13.91
CA GLU A 177 -51.45 1.02 -12.45
C GLU A 177 -51.32 -0.42 -11.92
N GLY A 178 -50.72 -0.72 -10.78
CA GLY A 178 -50.38 0.13 -9.67
C GLY A 178 -49.87 -0.79 -8.56
N ASN A 179 -48.55 -0.84 -8.41
CA ASN A 179 -47.90 -1.20 -7.16
C ASN A 179 -46.56 -0.47 -7.18
N ILE A 180 -46.59 0.84 -6.92
CA ILE A 180 -45.36 1.58 -6.66
C ILE A 180 -44.81 0.98 -5.37
N ASP A 181 -43.87 0.06 -5.54
CA ASP A 181 -43.23 -0.63 -4.43
C ASP A 181 -42.73 0.45 -3.45
N PRO A 182 -43.28 0.51 -2.21
CA PRO A 182 -42.88 1.50 -1.22
C PRO A 182 -41.36 1.47 -0.98
N VAL A 183 -40.71 0.36 -1.33
CA VAL A 183 -39.28 0.17 -1.20
C VAL A 183 -38.48 0.78 -2.36
N ALA A 184 -38.99 0.78 -3.59
CA ALA A 184 -38.37 1.55 -4.68
C ALA A 184 -38.31 3.05 -4.31
N LEU A 185 -39.34 3.51 -3.60
CA LEU A 185 -39.42 4.86 -3.06
C LEU A 185 -38.40 5.07 -1.93
N GLN A 186 -38.22 4.12 -1.00
CA GLN A 186 -37.17 4.19 0.02
C GLN A 186 -35.76 4.19 -0.57
N MET A 187 -35.46 3.31 -1.53
CA MET A 187 -34.16 3.27 -2.21
C MET A 187 -33.87 4.57 -2.97
N SER A 188 -34.88 5.15 -3.63
CA SER A 188 -34.71 6.44 -4.30
C SER A 188 -34.42 7.59 -3.32
N ARG A 189 -34.98 7.56 -2.11
CA ARG A 189 -34.71 8.54 -1.05
C ARG A 189 -33.30 8.38 -0.48
N LEU A 190 -32.88 7.14 -0.23
CA LEU A 190 -31.53 6.84 0.24
C LEU A 190 -30.46 7.18 -0.82
N GLU A 191 -30.71 6.92 -2.11
CA GLU A 191 -29.78 7.29 -3.17
C GLU A 191 -29.61 8.82 -3.28
N ARG A 192 -30.71 9.58 -3.13
CA ARG A 192 -30.65 11.04 -3.07
C ARG A 192 -29.87 11.53 -1.85
N ALA A 193 -30.12 10.97 -0.67
CA ALA A 193 -29.41 11.33 0.56
C ALA A 193 -27.91 11.05 0.46
N VAL A 194 -27.51 9.90 -0.10
CA VAL A 194 -26.09 9.56 -0.30
C VAL A 194 -25.42 10.49 -1.31
N LYS A 195 -26.11 10.86 -2.40
CA LYS A 195 -25.58 11.83 -3.37
C LYS A 195 -25.36 13.21 -2.75
N GLU A 196 -26.30 13.71 -1.96
CA GLU A 196 -26.16 15.00 -1.27
C GLU A 196 -24.99 15.01 -0.28
N GLU A 197 -24.79 13.94 0.48
CA GLU A 197 -23.64 13.82 1.38
C GLU A 197 -22.30 13.71 0.63
N GLN A 198 -22.27 12.95 -0.47
CA GLN A 198 -21.08 12.78 -1.28
C GLN A 198 -20.67 14.10 -1.96
N GLU A 199 -21.64 14.86 -2.45
CA GLU A 199 -21.41 16.18 -3.02
C GLU A 199 -20.86 17.16 -1.97
N LYS A 200 -21.46 17.21 -0.77
CA LYS A 200 -20.94 18.03 0.34
C LYS A 200 -19.52 17.62 0.77
N SER A 201 -19.25 16.32 0.87
CA SER A 201 -17.93 15.79 1.22
C SER A 201 -16.88 16.14 0.16
N MET A 202 -17.23 15.99 -1.11
CA MET A 202 -16.36 16.37 -2.23
C MET A 202 -16.02 17.86 -2.20
N TRP A 203 -17.01 18.73 -1.96
CA TRP A 203 -16.79 20.17 -1.79
C TRP A 203 -15.91 20.51 -0.59
N MET A 204 -16.05 19.80 0.53
CA MET A 204 -15.17 19.98 1.70
C MET A 204 -13.71 19.57 1.42
N ILE A 205 -13.50 18.49 0.67
CA ILE A 205 -12.15 18.05 0.27
C ILE A 205 -11.50 19.09 -0.66
N ILE A 206 -12.24 19.58 -1.66
CA ILE A 206 -11.73 20.61 -2.58
C ILE A 206 -11.40 21.90 -1.82
N ALA A 207 -12.30 22.36 -0.94
CA ALA A 207 -12.08 23.56 -0.14
C ALA A 207 -10.84 23.43 0.77
N SER A 208 -10.66 22.29 1.43
CA SER A 208 -9.49 22.05 2.29
C SER A 208 -8.18 21.97 1.50
N GLY A 209 -8.20 21.40 0.29
CA GLY A 209 -7.05 21.36 -0.62
C GLY A 209 -6.58 22.76 -1.04
N VAL A 210 -7.51 23.64 -1.40
CA VAL A 210 -7.18 25.03 -1.80
C VAL A 210 -6.60 25.82 -0.63
N ILE A 211 -7.16 25.69 0.57
CA ILE A 211 -6.65 26.35 1.77
C ILE A 211 -5.23 25.86 2.10
N GLY A 212 -4.99 24.55 2.03
CA GLY A 212 -3.67 23.96 2.25
C GLY A 212 -2.62 24.48 1.28
N LEU A 213 -2.98 24.66 0.00
CA LEU A 213 -2.07 25.15 -1.03
C LEU A 213 -1.68 26.63 -0.80
N ILE A 214 -2.64 27.47 -0.39
CA ILE A 214 -2.38 28.89 -0.07
C ILE A 214 -1.44 29.00 1.14
N VAL A 215 -1.69 28.22 2.20
CA VAL A 215 -0.83 28.22 3.40
C VAL A 215 0.57 27.69 3.09
N GLY A 216 0.67 26.61 2.30
CA GLY A 216 1.95 26.04 1.88
C GLY A 216 2.77 27.00 1.03
N ALA A 217 2.15 27.66 0.04
CA ALA A 217 2.81 28.68 -0.77
C ALA A 217 3.27 29.89 0.06
N GLY A 218 2.46 30.33 1.03
CA GLY A 218 2.82 31.40 1.97
C GLY A 218 4.05 31.07 2.82
N ALA A 219 4.15 29.82 3.32
CA ALA A 219 5.29 29.38 4.11
C ALA A 219 6.60 29.34 3.30
N VAL A 220 6.55 28.81 2.06
CA VAL A 220 7.71 28.78 1.16
C VAL A 220 8.15 30.20 0.78
N TYR A 221 7.20 31.07 0.44
CA TYR A 221 7.49 32.48 0.14
C TYR A 221 8.16 33.19 1.33
N TRP A 222 7.68 32.96 2.55
CA TRP A 222 8.25 33.57 3.75
C TRP A 222 9.67 33.09 4.05
N LEU A 223 9.95 31.79 3.86
CA LEU A 223 11.31 31.24 4.00
C LEU A 223 12.26 31.80 2.94
N ALA A 224 11.83 31.86 1.68
CA ALA A 224 12.59 32.46 0.60
C ALA A 224 12.88 33.96 0.85
N TYR A 225 11.88 34.70 1.35
CA TYR A 225 12.04 36.11 1.72
C TYR A 225 13.07 36.31 2.83
N ARG A 226 13.07 35.45 3.87
CA ARG A 226 14.09 35.50 4.92
C ARG A 226 15.49 35.22 4.40
N ALA A 227 15.65 34.22 3.52
CA ALA A 227 16.94 33.90 2.92
C ALA A 227 17.47 35.05 2.04
N LEU A 228 16.58 35.68 1.25
CA LEU A 228 16.96 36.86 0.46
C LEU A 228 17.38 38.03 1.35
N LYS A 229 16.66 38.27 2.45
CA LYS A 229 16.97 39.37 3.35
C LYS A 229 18.36 39.22 3.99
N SER A 230 18.73 38.02 4.42
CA SER A 230 20.07 37.78 4.97
C SER A 230 21.19 38.01 3.94
N GLU A 231 20.94 37.69 2.67
CA GLU A 231 21.93 37.90 1.61
C GLU A 231 22.10 39.39 1.28
N VAL A 232 20.98 40.14 1.25
CA VAL A 232 21.00 41.61 1.07
C VAL A 232 21.73 42.29 2.22
N ASP A 233 21.48 41.88 3.47
CA ASP A 233 22.15 42.44 4.64
C ASP A 233 23.66 42.13 4.60
N ARG A 234 24.06 40.91 4.21
CA ARG A 234 25.46 40.53 4.04
C ARG A 234 26.16 41.37 2.96
N LEU A 235 25.54 41.50 1.78
CA LEU A 235 26.08 42.29 0.67
C LEU A 235 26.20 43.77 1.05
N THR A 236 25.25 44.30 1.83
CA THR A 236 25.29 45.68 2.30
C THR A 236 26.44 45.89 3.31
N ALA A 237 26.66 44.92 4.20
CA ALA A 237 27.78 44.94 5.14
C ALA A 237 29.14 44.83 4.43
N GLU A 238 29.27 43.99 3.41
CA GLU A 238 30.49 43.89 2.60
C GLU A 238 30.76 45.17 1.82
N ASN A 239 29.73 45.76 1.20
CA ASN A 239 29.88 46.99 0.43
C ASN A 239 30.29 48.18 1.31
N SER A 240 29.71 48.30 2.51
CA SER A 240 30.12 49.34 3.48
C SER A 240 31.55 49.12 4.01
N ARG A 241 31.96 47.87 4.22
CA ARG A 241 33.35 47.53 4.59
C ARG A 241 34.34 47.88 3.48
N LEU A 242 34.02 47.54 2.23
CA LEU A 242 34.86 47.87 1.09
C LEU A 242 34.97 49.38 0.88
N ALA A 243 33.87 50.11 1.05
CA ALA A 243 33.88 51.58 1.00
C ALA A 243 34.82 52.18 2.07
N ALA A 244 34.75 51.68 3.31
CA ALA A 244 35.62 52.13 4.40
C ALA A 244 37.11 51.81 4.13
N GLN A 245 37.40 50.64 3.55
CA GLN A 245 38.77 50.27 3.15
C GLN A 245 39.31 51.18 2.04
N LEU A 246 38.46 51.52 1.07
CA LEU A 246 38.83 52.42 -0.02
C LEU A 246 39.15 53.83 0.51
N ASP A 247 38.31 54.36 1.41
CA ASP A 247 38.54 55.65 2.06
C ASP A 247 39.84 55.67 2.88
N GLN A 248 40.14 54.59 3.59
CA GLN A 248 41.38 54.47 4.36
C GLN A 248 42.62 54.39 3.46
N ALA A 249 42.53 53.66 2.34
CA ALA A 249 43.60 53.59 1.34
C ALA A 249 43.82 54.92 0.60
N GLN A 250 42.77 55.72 0.42
CA GLN A 250 42.92 57.07 -0.14
C GLN A 250 43.56 58.05 0.86
N ARG A 251 43.27 57.91 2.17
CA ARG A 251 43.85 58.77 3.22
C ARG A 251 45.32 58.46 3.54
N SER A 252 45.80 57.24 3.29
CA SER A 252 47.20 56.86 3.58
C SER A 252 48.20 57.29 2.52
N LYS A 253 47.78 58.00 1.46
CA LYS A 253 48.69 58.54 0.44
C LYS A 253 49.38 59.81 0.96
N PRO A 254 50.71 59.82 1.19
CA PRO A 254 51.40 60.96 1.78
C PRO A 254 51.31 62.20 0.87
N THR A 255 50.95 63.33 1.48
CA THR A 255 50.60 64.64 0.91
C THR A 255 51.72 65.38 0.14
N ASN A 256 52.71 64.70 -0.44
CA ASN A 256 53.82 65.37 -1.14
C ASN A 256 54.19 64.69 -2.46
N THR A 257 53.23 64.57 -3.37
CA THR A 257 53.54 64.41 -4.80
C THR A 257 52.57 65.25 -5.65
N PRO A 258 53.06 65.98 -6.68
CA PRO A 258 52.21 66.80 -7.52
C PRO A 258 51.17 65.91 -8.21
N ARG A 259 49.89 66.27 -8.03
CA ARG A 259 48.72 65.61 -8.62
C ARG A 259 48.88 65.47 -10.15
N PRO A 260 49.02 64.25 -10.71
CA PRO A 260 48.83 64.07 -12.14
C PRO A 260 47.31 64.11 -12.45
N PRO A 261 46.91 64.53 -13.66
CA PRO A 261 45.51 64.76 -13.99
C PRO A 261 44.72 63.45 -13.91
N GLN A 262 43.83 63.44 -12.92
CA GLN A 262 42.85 62.41 -12.61
C GLN A 262 41.77 62.42 -13.70
N ASN A 263 42.03 61.74 -14.83
CA ASN A 263 41.03 61.35 -15.85
C ASN A 263 41.69 60.57 -17.02
N GLN A 264 42.33 59.43 -16.76
CA GLN A 264 42.55 58.42 -17.81
C GLN A 264 42.13 57.04 -17.31
N PRO A 265 41.09 56.42 -17.89
CA PRO A 265 40.56 55.15 -17.44
C PRO A 265 41.43 53.97 -17.90
N ASP A 266 41.52 52.96 -17.02
CA ASP A 266 42.26 51.69 -17.02
C ASP A 266 42.11 50.76 -18.25
N TYR A 267 41.57 51.25 -19.38
CA TYR A 267 41.29 50.43 -20.56
C TYR A 267 42.56 50.02 -21.31
N LYS A 268 43.65 50.82 -21.25
CA LYS A 268 44.91 50.48 -21.92
C LYS A 268 45.60 49.28 -21.26
N THR A 269 45.63 49.25 -19.93
CA THR A 269 46.21 48.17 -19.15
C THR A 269 45.46 46.85 -19.35
N LYS A 270 44.13 46.92 -19.50
CA LYS A 270 43.31 45.72 -19.78
C LYS A 270 43.42 45.23 -21.23
N ALA A 271 43.64 46.13 -22.18
CA ALA A 271 43.86 45.74 -23.58
C ALA A 271 45.20 45.00 -23.74
N GLU A 272 46.27 45.50 -23.12
CA GLU A 272 47.59 44.85 -23.15
C GLU A 272 47.58 43.47 -22.47
N ALA A 273 46.83 43.31 -21.37
CA ALA A 273 46.65 42.00 -20.74
C ALA A 273 45.94 40.98 -21.65
N TYR A 274 44.97 41.44 -22.45
CA TYR A 274 44.24 40.56 -23.37
C TYR A 274 45.10 40.12 -24.57
N ASP A 275 45.91 41.03 -25.10
CA ASP A 275 46.85 40.73 -26.18
C ASP A 275 47.95 39.76 -25.74
N THR A 276 48.38 39.83 -24.48
CA THR A 276 49.37 38.91 -23.90
C THR A 276 48.83 37.47 -23.81
N ILE A 277 47.59 37.32 -23.34
CA ILE A 277 46.91 36.01 -23.25
C ILE A 277 46.66 35.42 -24.65
N ARG A 278 46.30 36.26 -25.62
CA ARG A 278 46.11 35.83 -27.01
C ARG A 278 47.41 35.38 -27.67
N ALA A 279 48.52 36.04 -27.38
CA ALA A 279 49.84 35.67 -27.88
C ALA A 279 50.30 34.31 -27.31
N GLU A 280 50.03 34.03 -26.04
CA GLU A 280 50.38 32.74 -25.41
C GLU A 280 49.53 31.56 -25.89
N LEU A 281 48.23 31.76 -26.10
CA LEU A 281 47.33 30.66 -26.51
C LEU A 281 47.37 30.35 -28.02
N GLY A 282 47.96 31.23 -28.85
CA GLY A 282 48.04 31.06 -30.31
C GLY A 282 46.68 30.94 -31.03
N THR A 283 45.57 31.04 -30.29
CA THR A 283 44.18 30.89 -30.73
C THR A 283 43.28 31.78 -29.87
N ASP A 284 42.07 32.07 -30.36
CA ASP A 284 41.10 32.88 -29.63
C ASP A 284 40.72 32.16 -28.31
N PRO A 285 40.97 32.77 -27.13
CA PRO A 285 40.73 32.13 -25.83
C PRO A 285 39.27 31.69 -25.64
N LEU A 286 38.31 32.34 -26.31
CA LEU A 286 36.91 31.96 -26.27
C LEU A 286 36.59 30.67 -27.05
N ALA A 287 37.38 30.35 -28.08
CA ALA A 287 37.24 29.13 -28.86
C ALA A 287 37.75 27.90 -28.09
N ALA A 288 38.87 28.04 -27.37
CA ALA A 288 39.44 26.98 -26.54
C ALA A 288 38.48 26.54 -25.42
N ILE A 289 37.79 27.50 -24.79
CA ILE A 289 36.78 27.22 -23.74
C ILE A 289 35.57 26.46 -24.30
N ARG A 290 35.18 26.71 -25.57
CA ARG A 290 34.09 25.95 -26.22
C ARG A 290 34.48 24.52 -26.53
N GLN A 291 35.71 24.26 -26.96
CA GLN A 291 36.19 22.90 -27.24
C GLN A 291 36.24 22.04 -25.97
N LEU A 292 36.77 22.59 -24.87
CA LEU A 292 36.80 21.90 -23.57
C LEU A 292 35.40 21.53 -23.08
N LYS A 293 34.40 22.36 -23.34
CA LYS A 293 33.01 22.10 -22.95
C LYS A 293 32.35 21.00 -23.79
N GLN A 294 32.77 20.79 -25.03
CA GLN A 294 32.22 19.75 -25.91
C GLN A 294 32.82 18.36 -25.64
N SER A 295 34.09 18.29 -25.22
CA SER A 295 34.76 17.02 -24.89
C SER A 295 34.20 16.34 -23.62
N ALA A 296 33.56 17.11 -22.72
CA ALA A 296 33.01 16.60 -21.47
C ALA A 296 31.62 15.92 -21.60
N SER A 297 31.05 15.83 -22.81
CA SER A 297 29.66 15.37 -23.02
C SER A 297 29.52 14.08 -23.83
N GLN A 298 30.59 13.31 -24.05
CA GLN A 298 30.50 12.02 -24.77
C GLN A 298 30.25 10.84 -23.80
N PRO A 299 29.15 10.07 -23.96
CA PRO A 299 28.90 8.85 -23.18
C PRO A 299 29.76 7.69 -23.69
N ALA A 300 30.33 6.90 -22.76
CA ALA A 300 31.14 5.72 -23.06
C ALA A 300 30.31 4.57 -23.64
N SER A 301 30.82 3.94 -24.70
CA SER A 301 30.25 2.74 -25.35
C SER A 301 30.56 1.46 -24.53
N PRO A 302 29.72 0.41 -24.60
CA PRO A 302 29.80 -0.77 -23.74
C PRO A 302 30.88 -1.78 -24.20
N ALA A 303 31.55 -2.39 -23.23
CA ALA A 303 32.60 -3.37 -23.41
C ALA A 303 32.07 -4.77 -23.83
N ALA A 304 32.89 -5.46 -24.62
CA ALA A 304 32.67 -6.79 -25.17
C ALA A 304 32.77 -7.93 -24.12
N PRO A 305 32.28 -9.16 -24.43
CA PRO A 305 32.13 -10.26 -23.47
C PRO A 305 33.39 -11.13 -23.32
N ALA A 306 33.57 -11.68 -22.11
CA ALA A 306 34.67 -12.55 -21.71
C ALA A 306 34.48 -14.02 -22.18
N PRO A 307 35.58 -14.78 -22.41
CA PRO A 307 35.55 -16.18 -22.85
C PRO A 307 35.33 -17.21 -21.71
N PRO A 308 34.91 -18.45 -22.06
CA PRO A 308 34.42 -19.46 -21.10
C PRO A 308 35.51 -20.25 -20.37
N ALA A 309 35.17 -20.69 -19.16
CA ALA A 309 35.99 -21.49 -18.25
C ALA A 309 35.99 -23.00 -18.60
N ASN A 310 37.15 -23.64 -18.39
CA ASN A 310 37.39 -25.07 -18.55
C ASN A 310 36.66 -25.93 -17.48
N PRO A 311 36.34 -27.19 -17.79
CA PRO A 311 35.70 -28.12 -16.86
C PRO A 311 36.70 -28.75 -15.89
N VAL A 312 36.34 -28.79 -14.60
CA VAL A 312 37.07 -29.49 -13.54
C VAL A 312 36.67 -30.96 -13.54
N VAL A 313 37.70 -31.81 -13.53
CA VAL A 313 37.66 -33.28 -13.52
C VAL A 313 37.18 -33.78 -12.15
N GLU A 314 36.15 -34.62 -12.20
CA GLU A 314 35.62 -35.39 -11.08
C GLU A 314 36.48 -36.65 -10.87
N ALA A 315 37.17 -36.73 -9.73
CA ALA A 315 37.94 -37.91 -9.33
C ALA A 315 37.32 -38.51 -8.06
N SER A 316 36.64 -39.64 -8.26
CA SER A 316 36.16 -40.58 -7.27
C SER A 316 37.35 -41.27 -6.58
N VAL A 317 37.48 -41.11 -5.25
CA VAL A 317 38.28 -42.02 -4.41
C VAL A 317 37.56 -42.28 -3.09
N ARG A 318 37.07 -43.51 -2.98
CA ARG A 318 36.65 -44.17 -1.74
C ARG A 318 37.91 -44.65 -0.99
N PRO A 319 37.96 -44.51 0.34
CA PRO A 319 38.49 -45.61 1.13
C PRO A 319 37.66 -45.98 2.37
N GLU A 320 37.88 -47.23 2.74
CA GLU A 320 37.31 -48.10 3.77
C GLU A 320 37.65 -47.67 5.22
N PRO A 321 36.89 -48.09 6.25
CA PRO A 321 37.03 -47.60 7.61
C PRO A 321 38.00 -48.46 8.44
N ALA A 322 38.84 -47.80 9.24
CA ALA A 322 39.58 -48.42 10.35
C ALA A 322 39.81 -47.36 11.47
N PRO A 323 40.17 -47.80 12.69
CA PRO A 323 39.40 -47.65 13.91
C PRO A 323 39.60 -46.32 14.63
N VAL A 324 38.55 -45.87 15.32
CA VAL A 324 38.49 -44.72 16.22
C VAL A 324 39.49 -44.84 17.39
N PRO A 325 40.43 -43.90 17.56
CA PRO A 325 41.01 -43.60 18.86
C PRO A 325 40.14 -42.57 19.58
N MET A 326 39.71 -42.90 20.80
CA MET A 326 39.03 -41.98 21.70
C MET A 326 39.96 -40.79 22.01
N SER A 327 39.73 -39.66 21.36
CA SER A 327 40.31 -38.37 21.77
C SER A 327 39.31 -37.65 22.66
N GLN A 328 39.75 -37.40 23.90
CA GLN A 328 39.06 -36.57 24.88
C GLN A 328 38.77 -35.20 24.27
N SER A 329 37.49 -34.90 24.06
CA SER A 329 37.05 -33.58 23.62
C SER A 329 37.18 -32.61 24.79
N GLN A 330 38.23 -31.79 24.75
CA GLN A 330 38.27 -30.53 25.49
C GLN A 330 37.06 -29.70 25.04
N GLY A 331 36.25 -29.28 26.02
CA GLY A 331 35.07 -28.45 25.83
C GLY A 331 35.43 -27.12 25.16
N THR A 332 35.29 -27.08 23.84
CA THR A 332 35.15 -25.83 23.10
C THR A 332 33.71 -25.37 23.32
N PRO A 333 33.45 -24.14 23.80
CA PRO A 333 32.09 -23.64 23.90
C PRO A 333 31.42 -23.72 22.52
N PRO A 334 30.16 -24.17 22.43
CA PRO A 334 29.48 -24.33 21.15
C PRO A 334 29.51 -23.00 20.40
N PRO A 335 29.82 -23.00 19.09
CA PRO A 335 29.79 -21.79 18.30
C PRO A 335 28.39 -21.17 18.39
N VAL A 336 28.34 -19.88 18.67
CA VAL A 336 27.14 -19.05 18.69
C VAL A 336 26.50 -19.13 17.30
N ARG A 337 25.48 -19.96 17.13
CA ARG A 337 24.83 -20.21 15.82
C ARG A 337 23.73 -19.19 15.60
N ASN A 338 23.77 -18.50 14.46
CA ASN A 338 22.66 -17.67 14.00
C ASN A 338 21.48 -18.56 13.60
N GLU A 339 20.29 -18.22 14.07
CA GLU A 339 19.06 -18.93 13.72
C GLU A 339 18.53 -18.39 12.38
N VAL A 340 18.14 -19.30 11.49
CA VAL A 340 17.56 -18.96 10.19
C VAL A 340 16.11 -19.41 10.18
N LEU A 341 15.21 -18.48 9.89
CA LEU A 341 13.77 -18.70 9.83
C LEU A 341 13.22 -18.16 8.51
N TYR A 342 12.10 -18.71 8.07
CA TYR A 342 11.41 -18.30 6.85
C TYR A 342 10.00 -17.84 7.19
N PHE A 343 9.57 -16.76 6.55
CA PHE A 343 8.28 -16.14 6.81
C PHE A 343 7.48 -15.96 5.52
N PRO A 344 6.15 -16.08 5.60
CA PRO A 344 5.27 -15.61 4.55
C PRO A 344 5.33 -14.07 4.44
N PRO A 345 4.68 -13.48 3.42
CA PRO A 345 4.57 -12.03 3.32
C PRO A 345 4.03 -11.38 4.61
N PRO A 346 4.58 -10.22 5.00
CA PRO A 346 4.15 -9.53 6.19
C PRO A 346 2.71 -9.02 6.03
N SER A 347 2.11 -8.64 7.15
CA SER A 347 0.88 -7.85 7.11
C SER A 347 1.14 -6.43 6.57
N PRO A 348 0.11 -5.69 6.12
CA PRO A 348 0.29 -4.37 5.50
C PRO A 348 0.99 -3.31 6.36
N ASN A 349 1.06 -3.51 7.68
CA ASN A 349 1.77 -2.64 8.62
C ASN A 349 3.26 -3.04 8.80
N GLY A 350 3.78 -3.99 8.02
CA GLY A 350 5.16 -4.47 8.10
C GLY A 350 5.43 -5.40 9.28
N LEU A 351 4.40 -6.07 9.83
CA LEU A 351 4.56 -7.06 10.90
C LEU A 351 4.52 -8.48 10.33
N PHE A 352 5.53 -9.27 10.67
CA PHE A 352 5.57 -10.72 10.45
C PHE A 352 5.13 -11.45 11.73
N ASP A 353 4.21 -12.40 11.58
CA ASP A 353 3.70 -13.20 12.69
C ASP A 353 4.65 -14.36 13.02
N SER A 354 5.14 -14.43 14.26
CA SER A 354 6.00 -15.53 14.72
C SER A 354 5.27 -16.87 14.70
N GLY A 355 3.93 -16.88 14.77
CA GLY A 355 3.12 -18.09 14.62
C GLY A 355 3.18 -18.71 13.22
N GLN A 356 3.65 -17.96 12.22
CA GLN A 356 3.78 -18.40 10.83
C GLN A 356 5.24 -18.64 10.41
N GLN A 357 6.18 -18.62 11.36
CA GLN A 357 7.58 -18.89 11.07
C GLN A 357 7.79 -20.36 10.70
N MET A 358 8.65 -20.59 9.72
CA MET A 358 9.01 -21.92 9.24
C MET A 358 10.52 -22.14 9.33
N PRO A 359 10.99 -23.36 9.66
CA PRO A 359 12.42 -23.66 9.74
C PRO A 359 13.06 -23.86 8.36
N ALA A 360 12.26 -24.00 7.31
CA ALA A 360 12.71 -24.24 5.94
C ALA A 360 11.90 -23.41 4.95
N LEU A 361 12.51 -23.12 3.81
CA LEU A 361 11.84 -22.44 2.70
C LEU A 361 10.68 -23.32 2.22
N SER A 362 9.49 -22.73 2.18
CA SER A 362 8.26 -23.35 1.72
C SER A 362 7.63 -22.52 0.59
N PRO A 363 6.66 -23.08 -0.15
CA PRO A 363 5.92 -22.34 -1.16
C PRO A 363 5.15 -21.11 -0.61
N GLU A 364 4.94 -21.06 0.70
CA GLU A 364 4.23 -19.95 1.36
C GLU A 364 5.17 -18.87 1.87
N SER A 365 6.45 -19.20 2.09
CA SER A 365 7.47 -18.22 2.48
C SER A 365 7.99 -17.39 1.32
N ALA A 366 8.33 -16.13 1.63
CA ALA A 366 8.96 -15.20 0.69
C ALA A 366 10.12 -14.41 1.32
N TYR A 367 10.38 -14.62 2.61
CA TYR A 367 11.36 -13.87 3.39
C TYR A 367 12.20 -14.82 4.22
N ARG A 368 13.52 -14.60 4.22
CA ARG A 368 14.48 -15.32 5.05
C ARG A 368 15.00 -14.38 6.12
N PHE A 369 14.86 -14.77 7.38
CA PHE A 369 15.34 -14.07 8.55
C PHE A 369 16.61 -14.74 9.06
N SER A 370 17.61 -13.94 9.40
CA SER A 370 18.81 -14.35 10.12
C SER A 370 18.87 -13.60 11.44
N ILE A 371 18.62 -14.34 12.52
CA ILE A 371 18.63 -13.82 13.89
C ILE A 371 20.04 -13.96 14.44
N SER A 372 20.62 -12.84 14.85
CA SER A 372 21.95 -12.85 15.48
C SER A 372 21.82 -13.39 16.90
N ALA A 373 22.64 -14.37 17.24
CA ALA A 373 22.64 -14.90 18.60
C ALA A 373 23.23 -13.91 19.64
N GLU A 374 23.87 -12.81 19.19
CA GLU A 374 24.27 -11.70 20.07
C GLU A 374 23.11 -10.75 20.41
N LYS A 375 22.12 -10.64 19.53
CA LYS A 375 20.94 -9.75 19.67
C LYS A 375 19.68 -10.49 19.23
N PRO A 376 19.09 -11.33 20.10
CA PRO A 376 17.96 -12.19 19.73
C PRO A 376 16.67 -11.41 19.42
N ASP A 377 16.61 -10.12 19.75
CA ASP A 377 15.47 -9.25 19.43
C ASP A 377 15.63 -8.49 18.10
N VAL A 378 16.76 -8.65 17.41
CA VAL A 378 17.04 -7.99 16.13
C VAL A 378 17.38 -9.05 15.09
N ALA A 379 16.65 -9.04 13.97
CA ALA A 379 16.87 -9.91 12.85
C ALA A 379 17.19 -9.10 11.59
N THR A 380 18.12 -9.61 10.79
CA THR A 380 18.28 -9.17 9.41
C THR A 380 17.41 -10.05 8.52
N PHE A 381 16.81 -9.48 7.47
CA PHE A 381 15.97 -10.25 6.56
C PHE A 381 16.22 -9.93 5.10
N SER A 382 16.07 -10.93 4.24
CA SER A 382 16.21 -10.82 2.79
C SER A 382 14.98 -11.40 2.09
N PHE A 383 14.64 -10.85 0.93
CA PHE A 383 13.60 -11.44 0.09
C PHE A 383 14.12 -12.71 -0.59
N GLU A 384 13.46 -13.84 -0.34
CA GLU A 384 13.82 -15.15 -0.88
C GLU A 384 12.54 -15.95 -1.12
N ALA A 385 12.18 -16.11 -2.39
CA ALA A 385 10.98 -16.82 -2.80
C ALA A 385 11.32 -17.82 -3.90
N GLU A 386 10.60 -18.94 -3.93
CA GLU A 386 10.72 -19.90 -5.02
C GLU A 386 10.33 -19.26 -6.37
N PRO A 387 11.01 -19.59 -7.48
CA PRO A 387 10.72 -19.02 -8.79
C PRO A 387 9.25 -19.12 -9.23
N GLY A 388 8.58 -20.24 -8.90
CA GLY A 388 7.15 -20.45 -9.21
C GLY A 388 6.19 -19.53 -8.45
N ARG A 389 6.67 -18.82 -7.42
CA ARG A 389 5.90 -17.92 -6.56
C ARG A 389 6.19 -16.45 -6.81
N VAL A 390 7.32 -16.13 -7.44
CA VAL A 390 7.70 -14.74 -7.76
C VAL A 390 6.61 -14.05 -8.56
N THR A 391 6.00 -14.71 -9.54
CA THR A 391 4.89 -14.15 -10.33
C THR A 391 3.74 -13.67 -9.44
N ARG A 392 3.33 -14.46 -8.44
CA ARG A 392 2.26 -14.08 -7.51
C ARG A 392 2.66 -12.90 -6.63
N LEU A 393 3.90 -12.92 -6.12
CA LEU A 393 4.42 -11.83 -5.28
C LEU A 393 4.50 -10.52 -6.07
N LEU A 394 4.83 -10.58 -7.37
CA LEU A 394 4.83 -9.43 -8.28
C LEU A 394 3.41 -8.93 -8.59
N THR A 395 2.43 -9.82 -8.80
CA THR A 395 1.03 -9.44 -9.01
C THR A 395 0.46 -8.66 -7.82
N TYR A 396 0.79 -9.09 -6.59
CA TYR A 396 0.31 -8.47 -5.36
C TYR A 396 1.41 -7.69 -4.62
N ARG A 397 2.28 -7.01 -5.38
CA ARG A 397 3.45 -6.25 -4.89
C ARG A 397 3.12 -5.36 -3.68
N ASN A 398 2.05 -4.57 -3.78
CA ASN A 398 1.72 -3.55 -2.79
C ASN A 398 1.41 -4.16 -1.41
N TYR A 399 1.00 -5.42 -1.38
CA TYR A 399 0.64 -6.14 -0.17
C TYR A 399 1.70 -7.13 0.29
N MET A 400 2.45 -7.71 -0.64
CA MET A 400 3.37 -8.81 -0.32
C MET A 400 4.84 -8.39 -0.28
N ILE A 401 5.19 -7.27 -0.92
CA ILE A 401 6.58 -6.81 -1.10
C ILE A 401 6.78 -5.44 -0.45
N GLU A 402 5.98 -4.45 -0.83
CA GLU A 402 6.17 -3.05 -0.38
C GLU A 402 6.14 -2.83 1.14
N PRO A 403 5.42 -3.63 1.96
CA PRO A 403 5.46 -3.44 3.40
C PRO A 403 6.84 -3.71 4.03
N ALA A 404 7.66 -4.58 3.41
CA ALA A 404 8.98 -4.97 3.92
C ALA A 404 10.16 -4.55 3.02
N CYS A 405 9.91 -4.17 1.77
CA CYS A 405 10.96 -3.88 0.80
C CYS A 405 10.74 -2.52 0.11
N ASP A 406 11.85 -1.83 -0.16
CA ASP A 406 11.95 -0.70 -1.09
C ASP A 406 12.53 -1.19 -2.42
N SER A 407 12.12 -0.55 -3.52
CA SER A 407 12.55 -0.93 -4.88
C SER A 407 13.59 0.04 -5.45
N GLU A 408 14.70 -0.49 -5.95
CA GLU A 408 15.76 0.26 -6.67
C GLU A 408 15.26 0.76 -8.04
N ASN A 409 14.41 -0.02 -8.72
CA ASN A 409 13.83 0.30 -10.01
C ASN A 409 12.29 0.12 -10.01
N SER A 410 11.62 0.79 -10.94
CA SER A 410 10.18 0.60 -11.13
C SER A 410 9.88 -0.78 -11.71
N TYR A 411 8.84 -1.43 -11.18
CA TYR A 411 8.34 -2.67 -11.74
C TYR A 411 7.78 -2.48 -13.16
N SER A 412 7.97 -3.51 -13.98
CA SER A 412 7.42 -3.65 -15.34
C SER A 412 7.05 -5.13 -15.51
N SER A 413 6.02 -5.41 -16.31
CA SER A 413 5.52 -6.77 -16.56
C SER A 413 6.53 -7.70 -17.23
N GLN A 414 7.66 -7.18 -17.71
CA GLN A 414 8.76 -7.98 -18.26
C GLN A 414 9.68 -8.58 -17.20
N HIS A 415 9.69 -8.02 -15.98
CA HIS A 415 10.53 -8.56 -14.91
C HIS A 415 9.91 -9.87 -14.38
N THR A 416 10.76 -10.88 -14.24
CA THR A 416 10.38 -12.23 -13.80
C THR A 416 11.08 -12.64 -12.52
N ARG A 417 12.04 -11.84 -12.06
CA ARG A 417 12.86 -12.09 -10.88
C ARG A 417 12.90 -10.88 -9.97
N ILE A 418 13.12 -11.14 -8.69
CA ILE A 418 13.44 -10.14 -7.68
C ILE A 418 14.81 -10.52 -7.12
N VAL A 419 15.73 -9.56 -7.09
CA VAL A 419 17.06 -9.72 -6.53
C VAL A 419 17.21 -8.83 -5.31
N ASN A 420 17.64 -9.41 -4.21
CA ASN A 420 17.94 -8.66 -3.00
C ASN A 420 19.26 -7.90 -3.16
N ARG A 421 19.22 -6.58 -2.91
CA ARG A 421 20.38 -5.68 -3.01
C ARG A 421 20.93 -5.31 -1.65
N ARG A 422 20.04 -5.17 -0.65
CA ARG A 422 20.39 -4.90 0.74
C ARG A 422 19.38 -5.56 1.66
N ASP A 423 19.87 -6.23 2.69
CA ASP A 423 19.03 -6.81 3.73
C ASP A 423 18.30 -5.71 4.52
N GLY A 424 17.08 -6.05 4.93
CA GLY A 424 16.29 -5.26 5.87
C GLY A 424 16.61 -5.63 7.32
N GLU A 425 16.07 -4.84 8.25
CA GLU A 425 16.16 -5.08 9.68
C GLU A 425 14.76 -5.10 10.30
N ALA A 426 14.52 -6.09 11.13
CA ALA A 426 13.28 -6.24 11.88
C ALA A 426 13.58 -6.45 13.37
N VAL A 427 12.71 -5.90 14.22
CA VAL A 427 12.81 -6.00 15.68
C VAL A 427 11.62 -6.78 16.22
N ARG A 428 11.86 -7.63 17.22
CA ARG A 428 10.82 -8.44 17.84
C ARG A 428 9.97 -7.58 18.79
N GLU A 429 8.68 -7.43 18.47
CA GLU A 429 7.71 -6.66 19.26
C GLU A 429 6.37 -7.39 19.31
N ASN A 430 5.76 -7.46 20.51
CA ASN A 430 4.41 -8.02 20.71
C ASN A 430 4.19 -9.42 20.12
N GLY A 431 5.21 -10.27 20.13
CA GLY A 431 5.12 -11.63 19.59
C GLY A 431 5.24 -11.73 18.05
N GLY A 432 5.56 -10.63 17.37
CA GLY A 432 5.89 -10.62 15.93
C GLY A 432 7.20 -9.91 15.64
N TRP A 433 7.64 -9.96 14.39
CA TRP A 433 8.79 -9.20 13.90
C TRP A 433 8.32 -7.98 13.12
N ARG A 434 8.58 -6.79 13.64
CA ARG A 434 8.24 -5.53 12.99
C ARG A 434 9.41 -5.04 12.15
N VAL A 435 9.16 -4.73 10.89
CA VAL A 435 10.15 -4.10 10.00
C VAL A 435 10.51 -2.71 10.53
N VAL A 436 11.80 -2.49 10.79
CA VAL A 436 12.37 -1.18 11.16
C VAL A 436 13.05 -0.55 9.96
N THR A 437 13.83 -1.34 9.23
CA THR A 437 14.48 -0.92 7.99
C THR A 437 14.06 -1.86 6.87
N LYS A 438 13.51 -1.32 5.79
CA LYS A 438 13.11 -2.12 4.63
C LYS A 438 14.32 -2.66 3.88
N ALA A 439 14.18 -3.87 3.36
CA ALA A 439 15.17 -4.44 2.44
C ALA A 439 15.14 -3.68 1.11
N LEU A 440 16.29 -3.52 0.44
CA LEU A 440 16.34 -2.94 -0.91
C LEU A 440 16.35 -4.08 -1.93
N ILE A 441 15.41 -4.06 -2.87
CA ILE A 441 15.30 -5.07 -3.93
C ILE A 441 15.37 -4.42 -5.31
N ARG A 442 15.70 -5.21 -6.31
CA ARG A 442 15.62 -4.83 -7.72
C ARG A 442 14.82 -5.87 -8.50
N TYR A 443 13.94 -5.40 -9.37
CA TYR A 443 13.23 -6.24 -10.33
C TYR A 443 14.13 -6.52 -11.54
N GLU A 444 14.24 -7.79 -11.94
CA GLU A 444 15.04 -8.28 -13.08
C GLU A 444 14.20 -9.07 -14.09
#